data_AF-A0A9P7FCA2-F1
#
_entry.id   AF-A0A9P7FCA2-F1
#
_cell.length_a   1.000
_cell.length_b   1.000
_cell.length_c   1.000
_cell.angle_alpha   90.00
_cell.angle_beta   90.00
_cell.angle_gamma   90.00
#
_symmetry.space_group_name_H-M   'P 1'
#
loop_
_entity.id
_entity.type
_entity.pdbx_description
1 polymer ?
#
loop_
_entity_poly.entity_id
_entity_poly.type
_entity_poly.pdbx_seq_one_letter_code
_entity_poly.pdbx_strand_id
1 'polypeptide(L)'
;MLTPSIIDPVARNIVIITTTLSTLMVIEYIWSFTDEIRLVWPRFLKTTEAKIYVVTRYAGVAGQSFNIWFAFRMVSGAPNSPSTCRAWYLYQTLMTQCLLLSVESLLMLRVYKMYRKGKSICALLTVFGGAQLAANAASVRSVITGISYTPTCVIISPHHSRIYVGVSIIVTFMVILSTMLWRFFGSSSGLSEAPRAWLKLAVRDGSCTTIAIMMIFIFMFLCNTRVINTQMSGNIIFYVLFSFLWFAAGRIVLHHAKFRNIQGDINDPRLTQTIEVDPDDIRPFDDSDACPTSPSDFEVESTEVSTPFDSMSDAGTRDIADGHLCGEDNMQLSRCAPTFILIERCISGRGSGFKK
;
A
#
# COMPACT_ATOMS: atom_id res chain seq x y z
N MET A 1 -34.05 -18.86 -3.32
CA MET A 1 -33.14 -19.94 -2.88
C MET A 1 -31.97 -19.97 -3.86
N LEU A 2 -30.74 -19.68 -3.43
CA LEU A 2 -29.56 -19.89 -4.28
C LEU A 2 -29.25 -21.39 -4.29
N THR A 3 -28.99 -21.96 -5.47
CA THR A 3 -28.63 -23.38 -5.62
C THR A 3 -27.27 -23.65 -4.95
N PRO A 4 -27.07 -24.83 -4.34
CA PRO A 4 -25.80 -25.20 -3.69
C PRO A 4 -24.57 -24.99 -4.59
N SER A 5 -24.74 -25.12 -5.91
CA SER A 5 -23.69 -24.96 -6.93
C SER A 5 -23.02 -23.57 -7.01
N ILE A 6 -23.69 -22.49 -6.59
CA ILE A 6 -23.15 -21.11 -6.71
C ILE A 6 -22.34 -20.69 -5.47
N ILE A 7 -22.53 -21.36 -4.33
CA ILE A 7 -21.88 -20.98 -3.07
C ILE A 7 -20.42 -21.42 -3.03
N ASP A 8 -20.10 -22.55 -3.65
CA ASP A 8 -18.76 -23.13 -3.71
C ASP A 8 -17.70 -22.24 -4.40
N PRO A 9 -17.93 -21.63 -5.58
CA PRO A 9 -16.92 -20.80 -6.23
C PRO A 9 -16.60 -19.52 -5.43
N VAL A 10 -17.59 -18.91 -4.77
CA VAL A 10 -17.38 -17.68 -4.00
C VAL A 10 -16.52 -17.95 -2.76
N ALA A 11 -16.85 -18.99 -1.99
CA ALA A 11 -16.09 -19.36 -0.81
C ALA A 11 -14.63 -19.72 -1.17
N ARG A 12 -14.43 -20.46 -2.26
CA ARG A 12 -13.11 -20.80 -2.78
C ARG A 12 -12.30 -19.55 -3.14
N ASN A 13 -12.89 -18.60 -3.86
CA ASN A 13 -12.24 -17.35 -4.22
C ASN A 13 -11.84 -16.52 -2.99
N ILE A 14 -12.71 -16.47 -1.96
CA ILE A 14 -12.39 -15.78 -0.70
C ILE A 14 -11.18 -16.42 -0.01
N VAL A 15 -11.12 -17.76 0.07
CA VAL A 15 -9.97 -18.46 0.69
C VAL A 15 -8.68 -18.18 -0.09
N ILE A 16 -8.70 -18.30 -1.42
CA ILE A 16 -7.53 -18.05 -2.26
C ILE A 16 -7.01 -16.62 -2.03
N ILE A 17 -7.89 -15.62 -2.11
CA ILE A 17 -7.50 -14.21 -1.97
C ILE A 17 -7.01 -13.92 -0.55
N THR A 18 -7.72 -14.37 0.47
CA THR A 18 -7.37 -14.12 1.89
C THR A 18 -6.02 -14.77 2.24
N THR A 19 -5.77 -15.97 1.73
CA THR A 19 -4.51 -16.69 1.93
C THR A 19 -3.37 -15.97 1.21
N THR A 20 -3.54 -15.60 -0.06
CA THR A 20 -2.53 -14.85 -0.82
C THR A 20 -2.19 -13.53 -0.13
N LEU A 21 -3.20 -12.75 0.28
CA LEU A 21 -3.01 -11.49 0.99
C LEU A 21 -2.31 -11.68 2.33
N SER A 22 -2.64 -12.74 3.07
CA SER A 22 -1.95 -13.05 4.33
C SER A 22 -0.50 -13.44 4.11
N THR A 23 -0.19 -14.21 3.07
CA THR A 23 1.20 -14.57 2.73
C THR A 23 2.00 -13.30 2.44
N LEU A 24 1.44 -12.37 1.65
CA LEU A 24 2.08 -11.07 1.40
C LEU A 24 2.29 -10.27 2.68
N MET A 25 1.30 -10.27 3.60
CA MET A 25 1.44 -9.61 4.91
C MET A 25 2.56 -10.25 5.75
N VAL A 26 2.68 -11.58 5.77
CA VAL A 26 3.75 -12.27 6.52
C VAL A 26 5.12 -11.97 5.93
N ILE A 27 5.26 -11.99 4.60
CA ILE A 27 6.53 -11.66 3.91
C ILE A 27 6.96 -10.24 4.28
N GLU A 28 6.07 -9.26 4.15
CA GLU A 28 6.37 -7.87 4.53
C GLU A 28 6.63 -7.72 6.04
N TYR A 29 5.95 -8.52 6.88
CA TYR A 29 6.21 -8.56 8.31
C TYR A 29 7.66 -8.97 8.60
N ILE A 30 8.11 -10.08 8.01
CA ILE A 30 9.47 -10.58 8.17
C ILE A 30 10.50 -9.57 7.67
N TRP A 31 10.30 -8.97 6.50
CA TRP A 31 11.22 -7.96 5.96
C TRP A 31 11.30 -6.69 6.80
N SER A 32 10.18 -6.25 7.36
CA SER A 32 10.15 -5.01 8.15
C SER A 32 10.60 -5.21 9.60
N PHE A 33 10.69 -6.45 10.08
CA PHE A 33 10.87 -6.76 11.51
C PHE A 33 12.17 -6.19 12.09
N THR A 34 13.27 -6.29 11.34
CA THR A 34 14.58 -5.77 11.78
C THR A 34 14.54 -4.24 11.95
N ASP A 35 13.96 -3.55 10.97
CA ASP A 35 13.84 -2.08 11.02
C ASP A 35 12.84 -1.67 12.11
N GLU A 36 11.79 -2.45 12.35
CA GLU A 36 10.81 -2.22 13.41
C GLU A 36 11.49 -2.26 14.79
N ILE A 37 12.27 -3.32 15.08
CA ILE A 37 13.04 -3.44 16.33
C ILE A 37 13.98 -2.26 16.54
N ARG A 38 14.67 -1.83 15.49
CA ARG A 38 15.66 -0.74 15.59
C ARG A 38 15.01 0.64 15.73
N LEU A 39 13.94 0.91 14.97
CA LEU A 39 13.41 2.26 14.80
C LEU A 39 12.16 2.56 15.63
N VAL A 40 11.30 1.55 15.84
CA VAL A 40 9.97 1.74 16.44
C VAL A 40 9.98 1.38 17.93
N TRP A 41 10.54 0.24 18.29
CA TRP A 41 10.51 -0.27 19.67
C TRP A 41 11.14 0.69 20.71
N PRO A 42 12.30 1.33 20.46
CA PRO A 42 12.86 2.31 21.40
C PRO A 42 11.97 3.55 21.62
N ARG A 43 11.03 3.81 20.70
CA ARG A 43 10.13 4.96 20.69
C ARG A 43 8.69 4.63 21.07
N PHE A 44 8.37 3.35 21.28
CA PHE A 44 7.03 2.87 21.56
C PHE A 44 6.38 3.58 22.76
N LEU A 45 7.11 3.71 23.87
CA LEU A 45 6.59 4.39 25.06
C LEU A 45 6.52 5.91 24.90
N LYS A 46 7.37 6.50 24.05
CA LYS A 46 7.58 7.96 23.94
C LYS A 46 6.64 8.63 22.93
N THR A 47 6.30 7.95 21.84
CA THR A 47 5.62 8.59 20.69
C THR A 47 4.29 7.94 20.36
N THR A 48 3.25 8.76 20.16
CA THR A 48 1.92 8.28 19.76
C THR A 48 1.94 7.55 18.41
N GLU A 49 2.80 7.98 17.47
CA GLU A 49 2.96 7.33 16.16
C GLU A 49 3.40 5.86 16.31
N ALA A 50 4.38 5.58 17.18
CA ALA A 50 4.85 4.22 17.43
C ALA A 50 3.78 3.36 18.10
N LYS A 51 2.97 3.94 19.01
CA LYS A 51 1.85 3.22 19.64
C LYS A 51 0.79 2.82 18.62
N ILE A 52 0.35 3.76 17.78
CA ILE A 52 -0.64 3.49 16.71
C ILE A 52 -0.08 2.43 15.77
N TYR A 53 1.19 2.54 15.37
CA TYR A 53 1.84 1.56 14.51
C TYR A 53 1.80 0.15 15.08
N VAL A 54 2.28 -0.04 16.31
CA VAL A 54 2.34 -1.35 16.97
C VAL A 54 0.94 -1.96 17.07
N VAL A 55 -0.04 -1.18 17.54
CA VAL A 55 -1.43 -1.63 17.61
C VAL A 55 -1.93 -2.09 16.24
N THR A 56 -1.73 -1.27 15.20
CA THR A 56 -2.19 -1.56 13.83
C THR A 56 -1.51 -2.81 13.25
N ARG A 57 -0.21 -2.96 13.51
CA ARG A 57 0.61 -4.07 12.98
C ARG A 57 0.12 -5.41 13.53
N TYR A 58 0.04 -5.52 14.86
CA TYR A 58 -0.34 -6.75 15.55
C TYR A 58 -1.83 -7.03 15.45
N ALA A 59 -2.69 -6.01 15.55
CA ALA A 59 -4.12 -6.17 15.34
C ALA A 59 -4.43 -6.61 13.90
N GLY A 60 -3.70 -6.10 12.90
CA GLY A 60 -3.87 -6.53 11.51
C GLY A 60 -3.47 -7.99 11.27
N VAL A 61 -2.35 -8.44 11.81
CA VAL A 61 -1.91 -9.85 11.68
C VAL A 61 -2.90 -10.78 12.37
N ALA A 62 -3.26 -10.52 13.64
CA ALA A 62 -4.26 -11.31 14.35
C ALA A 62 -5.62 -11.29 13.63
N GLY A 63 -5.98 -10.10 13.14
CA GLY A 63 -7.13 -9.82 12.27
C GLY A 63 -7.24 -10.79 11.10
N GLN A 64 -6.17 -10.84 10.31
CA GLN A 64 -6.09 -11.64 9.10
C GLN A 64 -5.99 -13.13 9.39
N SER A 65 -5.27 -13.55 10.44
CA SER A 65 -5.22 -14.96 10.85
C SER A 65 -6.61 -15.51 11.17
N PHE A 66 -7.44 -14.73 11.88
CA PHE A 66 -8.83 -15.12 12.14
C PHE A 66 -9.69 -15.12 10.86
N ASN A 67 -9.48 -14.16 9.95
CA ASN A 67 -10.15 -14.14 8.65
C ASN A 67 -9.87 -15.40 7.83
N ILE A 68 -8.62 -15.87 7.80
CA ILE A 68 -8.24 -17.12 7.12
C ILE A 68 -8.92 -18.32 7.76
N TRP A 69 -8.83 -18.43 9.09
CA TRP A 69 -9.48 -19.52 9.83
C TRP A 69 -10.97 -19.58 9.53
N PHE A 70 -11.65 -18.44 9.54
CA PHE A 70 -13.07 -18.36 9.22
C PHE A 70 -13.35 -18.68 7.74
N ALA A 71 -12.48 -18.24 6.82
CA ALA A 71 -12.61 -18.55 5.40
C ALA A 71 -12.51 -20.05 5.10
N PHE A 72 -11.60 -20.77 5.76
CA PHE A 72 -11.54 -22.24 5.66
C PHE A 72 -12.84 -22.88 6.15
N ARG A 73 -13.39 -22.40 7.28
CA ARG A 73 -14.68 -22.87 7.79
C ARG A 73 -15.83 -22.65 6.81
N MET A 74 -15.84 -21.52 6.09
CA MET A 74 -16.83 -21.26 5.03
C MET A 74 -16.72 -22.27 3.88
N VAL A 75 -15.50 -22.61 3.45
CA VAL A 75 -15.27 -23.62 2.38
C VAL A 75 -15.63 -25.03 2.82
N SER A 76 -15.49 -25.36 4.10
CA SER A 76 -15.93 -26.67 4.63
C SER A 76 -17.45 -26.87 4.59
N GLY A 77 -18.24 -25.85 4.25
CA GLY A 77 -19.71 -25.95 4.19
C GLY A 77 -20.37 -26.14 5.55
N ALA A 78 -19.62 -25.96 6.65
CA ALA A 78 -20.14 -26.13 8.00
C ALA A 78 -21.23 -25.09 8.27
N PRO A 79 -22.48 -25.50 8.57
CA PRO A 79 -23.57 -24.56 8.83
C PRO A 79 -23.23 -23.73 10.07
N ASN A 80 -23.37 -22.41 9.95
CA ASN A 80 -23.16 -21.50 11.07
C ASN A 80 -24.49 -20.99 11.59
N SER A 81 -24.58 -20.82 12.91
CA SER A 81 -25.73 -20.14 13.48
C SER A 81 -25.78 -18.68 12.99
N PRO A 82 -26.97 -18.08 12.81
CA PRO A 82 -27.09 -16.67 12.44
C PRO A 82 -26.34 -15.73 13.40
N SER A 83 -26.27 -16.09 14.69
CA SER A 83 -25.53 -15.33 15.70
C SER A 83 -24.01 -15.32 15.43
N THR A 84 -23.45 -16.44 14.96
CA THR A 84 -22.04 -16.57 14.58
C THR A 84 -21.72 -15.71 13.36
N CYS A 85 -22.58 -15.72 12.33
CA CYS A 85 -22.40 -14.86 11.16
C CYS A 85 -22.44 -13.38 11.52
N ARG A 86 -23.37 -12.98 12.39
CA ARG A 86 -23.48 -11.61 12.90
C ARG A 86 -22.24 -11.20 13.70
N ALA A 87 -21.75 -12.08 14.57
CA ALA A 87 -20.54 -11.84 15.36
C ALA A 87 -19.30 -11.70 14.47
N TRP A 88 -19.16 -12.57 13.47
CA TRP A 88 -18.07 -12.51 12.50
C TRP A 88 -18.10 -11.21 11.68
N TYR A 89 -19.27 -10.83 11.16
CA TYR A 89 -19.41 -9.58 10.41
C TYR A 89 -19.12 -8.34 11.27
N LEU A 90 -19.56 -8.35 12.53
CA LEU A 90 -19.25 -7.31 13.50
C LEU A 90 -17.74 -7.23 13.75
N TYR A 91 -17.10 -8.35 14.03
CA TYR A 91 -15.64 -8.46 14.19
C TYR A 91 -14.92 -7.87 12.98
N GLN A 92 -15.30 -8.31 11.79
CA GLN A 92 -14.68 -7.91 10.53
C GLN A 92 -14.76 -6.38 10.37
N THR A 93 -15.96 -5.82 10.60
CA THR A 93 -16.20 -4.37 10.53
C THR A 93 -15.39 -3.58 11.57
N LEU A 94 -15.35 -4.05 12.83
CA LEU A 94 -14.60 -3.40 13.90
C LEU A 94 -13.10 -3.39 13.63
N MET A 95 -12.55 -4.50 13.13
CA MET A 95 -11.12 -4.61 12.84
C MET A 95 -10.72 -3.70 11.68
N THR A 96 -11.49 -3.66 10.58
CA THR A 96 -11.21 -2.72 9.48
C THR A 96 -11.37 -1.28 9.92
N GLN A 97 -12.38 -0.96 10.73
CA GLN A 97 -12.55 0.38 11.25
C GLN A 97 -11.37 0.78 12.15
N CYS A 98 -10.85 -0.14 12.96
CA CYS A 98 -9.65 0.09 13.76
C CYS A 98 -8.43 0.40 12.88
N LEU A 99 -8.19 -0.39 11.83
CA LEU A 99 -7.08 -0.14 10.90
C LEU A 99 -7.24 1.18 10.14
N LEU A 100 -8.47 1.50 9.71
CA LEU A 100 -8.79 2.74 9.02
C LEU A 100 -8.52 3.96 9.91
N LEU A 101 -9.01 3.94 11.15
CA LEU A 101 -8.78 4.99 12.14
C LEU A 101 -7.30 5.16 12.46
N SER A 102 -6.54 4.07 12.49
CA SER A 102 -5.10 4.15 12.65
C SER A 102 -4.41 4.88 11.49
N VAL A 103 -4.75 4.54 10.25
CA VAL A 103 -4.19 5.21 9.06
C VAL A 103 -4.59 6.69 9.04
N GLU A 104 -5.86 7.01 9.30
CA GLU A 104 -6.35 8.38 9.40
C GLU A 104 -5.62 9.16 10.49
N SER A 105 -5.47 8.57 11.68
CA SER A 105 -4.76 9.20 12.79
C SER A 105 -3.30 9.48 12.44
N LEU A 106 -2.62 8.56 11.74
CA LEU A 106 -1.25 8.76 11.28
C LEU A 106 -1.15 9.90 10.24
N LEU A 107 -2.10 9.98 9.30
CA LEU A 107 -2.16 11.06 8.32
C LEU A 107 -2.48 12.40 8.98
N MET A 108 -3.43 12.46 9.91
CA MET A 108 -3.77 13.65 10.69
C MET A 108 -2.59 14.13 11.53
N LEU A 109 -1.86 13.23 12.19
CA LEU A 109 -0.63 13.57 12.92
C LEU A 109 0.44 14.20 12.02
N ARG A 110 0.57 13.72 10.78
CA ARG A 110 1.48 14.30 9.79
C ARG A 110 1.05 15.70 9.36
N VAL A 111 -0.24 15.89 9.05
CA VAL A 111 -0.78 17.22 8.72
C VAL A 111 -0.56 18.17 9.89
N TYR A 112 -0.85 17.75 11.12
CA TYR A 112 -0.66 18.56 12.32
C TYR A 112 0.78 19.03 12.51
N LYS A 113 1.76 18.14 12.30
CA LYS A 113 3.20 18.50 12.34
C LYS A 113 3.58 19.49 11.24
N MET A 114 3.00 19.34 10.04
CA MET A 114 3.27 20.19 8.88
C MET A 114 2.82 21.65 9.07
N TYR A 115 1.79 21.87 9.88
CA TYR A 115 1.20 23.18 10.18
C TYR A 115 1.71 23.80 11.48
N ARG A 116 2.92 23.43 11.93
CA ARG A 116 3.57 24.03 13.11
C ARG A 116 2.65 24.11 14.35
N LYS A 117 1.83 23.08 14.59
CA LYS A 117 0.92 22.99 15.75
C LYS A 117 -0.19 24.06 15.82
N GLY A 118 -0.67 24.56 14.68
CA GLY A 118 -1.83 25.46 14.63
C GLY A 118 -3.08 24.81 15.25
N LYS A 119 -3.63 25.42 16.31
CA LYS A 119 -4.82 24.92 17.04
C LYS A 119 -6.04 24.76 16.13
N SER A 120 -6.21 25.66 15.16
CA SER A 120 -7.33 25.65 14.20
C SER A 120 -7.36 24.36 13.37
N ILE A 121 -6.21 23.92 12.88
CA ILE A 121 -6.13 22.73 12.01
C ILE A 121 -6.31 21.46 12.81
N CYS A 122 -5.78 21.42 14.04
CA CYS A 122 -6.07 20.31 14.93
C CYS A 122 -7.57 20.21 15.21
N ALA A 123 -8.24 21.33 15.53
CA ALA A 123 -9.68 21.35 15.76
C ALA A 123 -10.46 20.89 14.52
N LEU A 124 -10.10 21.37 13.33
CA LEU A 124 -10.70 20.95 12.07
C LEU A 124 -10.59 19.42 11.87
N LEU A 125 -9.37 18.87 11.97
CA LEU A 125 -9.14 17.44 11.78
C LEU A 125 -9.87 16.59 12.83
N THR A 126 -9.90 17.03 14.09
CA THR A 126 -10.63 16.34 15.17
C THR A 126 -12.14 16.38 14.95
N VAL A 127 -12.70 17.50 14.48
CA VAL A 127 -14.13 17.61 14.16
C VAL A 127 -14.51 16.66 13.02
N PHE A 128 -13.76 16.67 11.91
CA PHE A 128 -14.03 15.77 10.78
C PHE A 128 -13.83 14.30 11.14
N GLY A 129 -12.73 13.95 11.83
CA GLY A 129 -12.48 12.59 12.29
C GLY A 129 -13.52 12.09 13.31
N GLY A 130 -13.94 12.95 14.24
CA GLY A 130 -14.99 12.65 15.21
C GLY A 130 -16.36 12.46 14.55
N ALA A 131 -16.71 13.34 13.62
CA ALA A 131 -17.95 13.23 12.84
C ALA A 131 -17.99 11.93 12.03
N GLN A 132 -16.88 11.56 11.38
CA GLN A 132 -16.77 10.29 10.66
C GLN A 132 -16.89 9.09 11.60
N LEU A 133 -16.21 9.10 12.75
CA LEU A 133 -16.31 8.03 13.73
C LEU A 133 -17.76 7.84 14.21
N ALA A 134 -18.46 8.94 14.48
CA ALA A 134 -19.88 8.91 14.85
C ALA A 134 -20.76 8.38 13.73
N ALA A 135 -20.55 8.81 12.48
CA ALA A 135 -21.27 8.33 11.31
C ALA A 135 -21.05 6.82 11.08
N ASN A 136 -19.83 6.33 11.28
CA ASN A 136 -19.50 4.92 11.16
C ASN A 136 -20.13 4.10 12.29
N ALA A 137 -20.10 4.59 13.54
CA ALA A 137 -20.75 3.93 14.66
C ALA A 137 -22.28 3.83 14.47
N ALA A 138 -22.92 4.91 14.02
CA ALA A 138 -24.34 4.92 13.69
C ALA A 138 -24.66 3.94 12.56
N SER A 139 -23.83 3.90 11.52
CA SER A 139 -23.99 2.99 10.39
C SER A 139 -23.84 1.53 10.79
N VAL A 140 -22.84 1.19 11.62
CA VAL A 140 -22.67 -0.17 12.16
C VAL A 140 -23.92 -0.62 12.89
N ARG A 141 -24.50 0.24 13.75
CA ARG A 141 -25.75 -0.07 14.46
C ARG A 141 -26.90 -0.38 13.50
N SER A 142 -27.09 0.45 12.47
CA SER A 142 -28.15 0.27 11.47
C SER A 142 -27.92 -0.96 10.59
N VAL A 143 -26.67 -1.26 10.23
CA VAL A 143 -26.32 -2.42 9.43
C VAL A 143 -26.61 -3.72 10.19
N ILE A 144 -26.29 -3.77 11.48
CA ILE A 144 -26.47 -4.96 12.32
C ILE A 144 -27.93 -5.41 12.42
N THR A 145 -28.88 -4.48 12.37
CA THR A 145 -30.32 -4.80 12.49
C THR A 145 -30.97 -5.25 11.18
N GLY A 146 -30.33 -5.00 10.03
CA GLY A 146 -30.96 -5.12 8.72
C GLY A 146 -30.32 -6.09 7.73
N ILE A 147 -29.28 -6.86 8.10
CA ILE A 147 -28.63 -7.80 7.17
C ILE A 147 -29.29 -9.18 7.23
N SER A 148 -29.59 -9.70 6.04
CA SER A 148 -29.87 -11.13 5.81
C SER A 148 -28.61 -11.88 5.40
N TYR A 149 -28.34 -13.02 6.04
CA TYR A 149 -27.16 -13.85 5.83
C TYR A 149 -27.53 -15.21 5.20
N THR A 150 -26.64 -15.78 4.38
CA THR A 150 -26.72 -17.20 4.04
C THR A 150 -26.27 -18.07 5.22
N PRO A 151 -26.57 -19.39 5.22
CA PRO A 151 -26.03 -20.35 6.21
C PRO A 151 -24.48 -20.41 6.23
N THR A 152 -23.83 -19.98 5.15
CA THR A 152 -22.37 -19.86 5.00
C THR A 152 -21.85 -18.46 5.34
N CYS A 153 -22.66 -17.62 6.00
CA CYS A 153 -22.35 -16.25 6.38
C CYS A 153 -22.03 -15.30 5.22
N VAL A 154 -22.44 -15.62 3.99
CA VAL A 154 -22.32 -14.73 2.83
C VAL A 154 -23.43 -13.68 2.86
N ILE A 155 -23.07 -12.44 2.61
CA ILE A 155 -24.01 -11.31 2.60
C ILE A 155 -24.75 -11.29 1.28
N ILE A 156 -26.07 -11.46 1.32
CA ILE A 156 -26.92 -11.56 0.12
C ILE A 156 -27.28 -10.18 -0.41
N SER A 157 -27.49 -9.21 0.49
CA SER A 157 -27.94 -7.87 0.10
C SER A 157 -27.24 -6.82 0.97
N PRO A 158 -26.43 -5.93 0.37
CA PRO A 158 -25.84 -4.82 1.11
C PRO A 158 -26.95 -3.86 1.55
N HIS A 159 -26.92 -3.47 2.82
CA HIS A 159 -27.81 -2.44 3.33
C HIS A 159 -27.41 -1.06 2.78
N HIS A 160 -28.36 -0.23 2.39
CA HIS A 160 -28.11 1.12 1.84
C HIS A 160 -27.27 2.01 2.76
N SER A 161 -27.27 1.75 4.06
CA SER A 161 -26.45 2.50 5.02
C SER A 161 -24.93 2.41 4.76
N ARG A 162 -24.46 1.40 4.02
CA ARG A 162 -23.05 1.30 3.59
C ARG A 162 -22.61 2.48 2.71
N ILE A 163 -23.54 3.08 1.99
CA ILE A 163 -23.29 4.23 1.11
C ILE A 163 -22.85 5.43 1.95
N TYR A 164 -23.52 5.70 3.08
CA TYR A 164 -23.16 6.82 3.97
C TYR A 164 -21.77 6.66 4.58
N VAL A 165 -21.39 5.43 4.96
CA VAL A 165 -20.04 5.12 5.45
C VAL A 165 -19.00 5.46 4.39
N GLY A 166 -19.16 4.93 3.16
CA GLY A 166 -18.23 5.19 2.08
C GLY A 166 -18.08 6.68 1.76
N VAL A 167 -19.19 7.41 1.67
CA VAL A 167 -19.18 8.87 1.42
C VAL A 167 -18.46 9.62 2.55
N SER A 168 -18.75 9.30 3.82
CA SER A 168 -18.10 9.99 4.95
C SER A 168 -16.58 9.80 4.94
N ILE A 169 -16.11 8.60 4.60
CA ILE A 169 -14.68 8.29 4.50
C ILE A 169 -14.05 9.07 3.34
N ILE A 170 -14.67 9.04 2.14
CA ILE A 170 -14.17 9.79 0.98
C ILE A 170 -14.05 11.28 1.31
N VAL A 171 -15.04 11.88 1.96
CA VAL A 171 -15.01 13.29 2.36
C VAL A 171 -13.85 13.59 3.30
N THR A 172 -13.63 12.77 4.35
CA THR A 172 -12.51 13.01 5.28
C THR A 172 -11.15 12.85 4.60
N PHE A 173 -10.95 11.82 3.77
CA PHE A 173 -9.70 11.65 3.03
C PHE A 173 -9.47 12.77 2.01
N MET A 174 -10.53 13.29 1.38
CA MET A 174 -10.44 14.49 0.55
C MET A 174 -9.97 15.70 1.37
N VAL A 175 -10.54 15.94 2.56
CA VAL A 175 -10.10 17.03 3.45
C VAL A 175 -8.63 16.87 3.87
N ILE A 176 -8.21 15.66 4.22
CA ILE A 176 -6.80 15.36 4.54
C ILE A 176 -5.90 15.64 3.33
N LEU A 177 -6.28 15.19 2.13
CA LEU A 177 -5.51 15.41 0.91
C LEU A 177 -5.42 16.89 0.57
N SER A 178 -6.55 17.60 0.57
CA SER A 178 -6.60 19.03 0.30
C SER A 178 -5.74 19.83 1.28
N THR A 179 -5.78 19.51 2.57
CA THR A 179 -4.94 20.20 3.57
C THR A 179 -3.44 19.91 3.40
N MET A 180 -3.06 18.68 3.00
CA MET A 180 -1.68 18.34 2.64
C MET A 180 -1.19 19.09 1.40
N LEU A 181 -1.97 19.07 0.32
CA LEU A 181 -1.63 19.71 -0.96
C LEU A 181 -1.60 21.24 -0.83
N TRP A 182 -2.58 21.82 -0.14
CA TRP A 182 -2.62 23.26 0.14
C TRP A 182 -1.34 23.73 0.83
N ARG A 183 -0.90 22.98 1.85
CA ARG A 183 0.34 23.29 2.57
C ARG A 183 1.57 23.13 1.68
N PHE A 184 1.60 22.09 0.84
CA PHE A 184 2.70 21.84 -0.09
C PHE A 184 2.88 23.00 -1.08
N PHE A 185 1.81 23.40 -1.77
CA PHE A 185 1.84 24.51 -2.74
C PHE A 185 2.06 25.86 -2.05
N GLY A 186 1.39 26.12 -0.93
CA GLY A 186 1.53 27.38 -0.20
C GLY A 186 2.89 27.54 0.49
N SER A 187 3.60 26.46 0.83
CA SER A 187 4.94 26.54 1.44
C SER A 187 6.07 26.77 0.45
N SER A 188 5.83 26.56 -0.84
CA SER A 188 6.89 26.50 -1.84
C SER A 188 7.60 27.85 -2.02
N SER A 189 7.00 28.96 -1.57
CA SER A 189 7.48 30.31 -1.78
C SER A 189 8.47 30.85 -0.73
N GLY A 190 8.67 30.17 0.41
CA GLY A 190 9.48 30.78 1.50
C GLY A 190 10.18 29.84 2.49
N LEU A 191 10.24 28.53 2.22
CA LEU A 191 10.90 27.57 3.12
C LEU A 191 12.32 27.22 2.64
N SER A 192 13.25 27.16 3.59
CA SER A 192 14.64 26.71 3.37
C SER A 192 14.70 25.30 2.77
N GLU A 193 15.84 24.94 2.18
CA GLU A 193 16.00 23.72 1.38
C GLU A 193 15.84 22.42 2.19
N ALA A 194 16.38 22.35 3.41
CA ALA A 194 16.32 21.13 4.23
C ALA A 194 14.87 20.72 4.63
N PRO A 195 13.99 21.61 5.11
CA PRO A 195 12.58 21.30 5.33
C PRO A 195 11.80 20.89 4.07
N ARG A 196 12.27 21.31 2.88
CA ARG A 196 11.58 21.06 1.61
C ARG A 196 11.69 19.59 1.18
N ALA A 197 12.85 18.96 1.37
CA ALA A 197 13.05 17.55 1.04
C ALA A 197 12.13 16.64 1.88
N TRP A 198 12.08 16.89 3.20
CA TRP A 198 11.18 16.17 4.11
C TRP A 198 9.70 16.37 3.73
N LEU A 199 9.30 17.62 3.46
CA LEU A 199 7.92 17.94 3.10
C LEU A 199 7.50 17.24 1.79
N LYS A 200 8.37 17.26 0.78
CA LYS A 200 8.12 16.59 -0.51
C LYS A 200 7.92 15.09 -0.34
N LEU A 201 8.75 14.45 0.48
CA LEU A 201 8.64 13.02 0.75
C LEU A 201 7.36 12.69 1.52
N ALA A 202 7.09 13.43 2.60
CA ALA A 202 5.91 13.23 3.44
C ALA A 202 4.60 13.43 2.67
N VAL A 203 4.55 14.45 1.81
CA VAL A 203 3.40 14.74 0.93
C VAL A 203 3.25 13.65 -0.10
N ARG A 204 4.31 13.25 -0.81
CA ARG A 204 4.24 12.19 -1.84
C ARG A 204 3.65 10.90 -1.29
N ASP A 205 4.18 10.39 -0.19
CA ASP A 205 3.71 9.09 0.31
C ASP A 205 2.34 9.20 0.98
N GLY A 206 2.08 10.32 1.68
CA GLY A 206 0.79 10.61 2.28
C GLY A 206 -0.32 10.76 1.23
N SER A 207 -0.04 11.47 0.14
CA SER A 207 -0.98 11.67 -0.97
C SER A 207 -1.23 10.39 -1.74
N CYS A 208 -0.18 9.62 -2.08
CA CYS A 208 -0.34 8.33 -2.77
C CYS A 208 -1.21 7.36 -1.94
N THR A 209 -0.97 7.28 -0.63
CA THR A 209 -1.78 6.45 0.26
C THR A 209 -3.23 6.92 0.31
N THR A 210 -3.44 8.23 0.47
CA THR A 210 -4.78 8.82 0.54
C THR A 210 -5.56 8.59 -0.76
N ILE A 211 -4.93 8.83 -1.92
CA ILE A 211 -5.53 8.60 -3.24
C ILE A 211 -5.90 7.13 -3.41
N ALA A 212 -5.01 6.20 -3.07
CA ALA A 212 -5.30 4.78 -3.17
C ALA A 212 -6.48 4.34 -2.29
N ILE A 213 -6.56 4.84 -1.05
CA ILE A 213 -7.71 4.57 -0.16
C ILE A 213 -9.01 5.12 -0.78
N MET A 214 -8.99 6.37 -1.25
CA MET A 214 -10.16 6.96 -1.90
C MET A 214 -10.60 6.16 -3.13
N MET A 215 -9.68 5.71 -3.97
CA MET A 215 -9.99 4.88 -5.14
C MET A 215 -10.65 3.54 -4.74
N ILE A 216 -10.16 2.88 -3.67
CA ILE A 216 -10.77 1.65 -3.14
C ILE A 216 -12.19 1.94 -2.64
N PHE A 217 -12.41 3.03 -1.89
CA PHE A 217 -13.74 3.38 -1.37
C PHE A 217 -14.71 3.84 -2.48
N ILE A 218 -14.23 4.53 -3.51
CA ILE A 218 -15.03 4.88 -4.70
C ILE A 218 -15.44 3.58 -5.42
N PHE A 219 -14.51 2.64 -5.61
CA PHE A 219 -14.84 1.35 -6.21
C PHE A 219 -15.87 0.59 -5.37
N MET A 220 -15.70 0.54 -4.04
CA MET A 220 -16.69 -0.04 -3.13
C MET A 220 -18.05 0.65 -3.26
N PHE A 221 -18.08 1.98 -3.33
CA PHE A 221 -19.31 2.75 -3.50
C PHE A 221 -20.02 2.36 -4.81
N LEU A 222 -19.29 2.32 -5.94
CA LEU A 222 -19.82 1.94 -7.25
C LEU A 222 -20.35 0.49 -7.29
N CYS A 223 -19.69 -0.43 -6.58
CA CYS A 223 -20.18 -1.81 -6.42
C CYS A 223 -21.47 -1.87 -5.59
N ASN A 224 -21.56 -1.09 -4.50
CA ASN A 224 -22.75 -1.08 -3.63
C ASN A 224 -23.96 -0.42 -4.29
N THR A 225 -23.76 0.58 -5.14
CA THR A 225 -24.84 1.23 -5.92
C THR A 225 -25.28 0.41 -7.14
N ARG A 226 -24.69 -0.79 -7.35
CA ARG A 226 -24.94 -1.68 -8.50
C ARG A 226 -24.60 -1.06 -9.85
N VAL A 227 -23.85 0.03 -9.88
CA VAL A 227 -23.29 0.57 -11.13
C VAL A 227 -22.33 -0.45 -11.74
N ILE A 228 -21.55 -1.13 -10.89
CA ILE A 228 -20.70 -2.25 -11.28
C ILE A 228 -21.35 -3.55 -10.77
N ASN A 229 -22.04 -4.27 -11.65
CA ASN A 229 -22.71 -5.54 -11.33
C ASN A 229 -21.70 -6.67 -11.12
N THR A 230 -21.14 -6.70 -9.91
CA THR A 230 -20.20 -7.74 -9.48
C THR A 230 -20.69 -8.29 -8.15
N GLN A 231 -21.56 -9.30 -8.21
CA GLN A 231 -22.15 -9.90 -7.00
C GLN A 231 -21.08 -10.45 -6.02
N MET A 232 -19.87 -10.74 -6.51
CA MET A 232 -18.73 -11.18 -5.70
C MET A 232 -17.86 -10.05 -5.11
N SER A 233 -18.01 -8.80 -5.55
CA SER A 233 -17.03 -7.75 -5.22
C SER A 233 -17.05 -7.36 -3.75
N GLY A 234 -18.23 -7.24 -3.12
CA GLY A 234 -18.34 -6.69 -1.77
C GLY A 234 -17.57 -7.48 -0.70
N ASN A 235 -17.63 -8.81 -0.74
CA ASN A 235 -16.95 -9.65 0.24
C ASN A 235 -15.43 -9.71 -0.01
N ILE A 236 -15.02 -9.75 -1.28
CA ILE A 236 -13.60 -9.82 -1.67
C ILE A 236 -12.88 -8.50 -1.39
N ILE A 237 -13.49 -7.37 -1.78
CA ILE A 237 -12.89 -6.04 -1.60
C ILE A 237 -12.59 -5.78 -0.12
N PHE A 238 -13.39 -6.33 0.80
CA PHE A 238 -13.14 -6.16 2.22
C PHE A 238 -11.75 -6.66 2.66
N TYR A 239 -11.35 -7.85 2.21
CA TYR A 239 -10.03 -8.40 2.54
C TYR A 239 -8.91 -7.61 1.87
N VAL A 240 -9.13 -7.18 0.63
CA VAL A 240 -8.19 -6.32 -0.09
C VAL A 240 -7.99 -5.00 0.66
N LEU A 241 -9.08 -4.34 1.07
CA LEU A 241 -9.03 -3.11 1.87
C LEU A 241 -8.32 -3.34 3.21
N PHE A 242 -8.64 -4.44 3.90
CA PHE A 242 -8.02 -4.79 5.18
C PHE A 242 -6.50 -4.87 5.06
N SER A 243 -6.00 -5.68 4.11
CA SER A 243 -4.57 -5.83 3.86
C SER A 243 -3.95 -4.52 3.39
N PHE A 244 -4.62 -3.78 2.50
CA PHE A 244 -4.13 -2.49 2.02
C PHE A 244 -3.94 -1.48 3.17
N LEU A 245 -4.91 -1.34 4.08
CA LEU A 245 -4.81 -0.45 5.24
C LEU A 245 -3.64 -0.84 6.15
N TRP A 246 -3.40 -2.14 6.33
CA TRP A 246 -2.26 -2.64 7.09
C TRP A 246 -0.92 -2.29 6.41
N PHE A 247 -0.79 -2.48 5.10
CA PHE A 247 0.39 -2.09 4.33
C PHE A 247 0.62 -0.58 4.37
N ALA A 248 -0.44 0.20 4.18
CA ALA A 248 -0.43 1.65 4.22
C ALA A 248 0.09 2.18 5.56
N ALA A 249 -0.44 1.69 6.68
CA ALA A 249 0.03 2.06 8.01
C ALA A 249 1.51 1.70 8.21
N GLY A 250 1.90 0.51 7.76
CA GLY A 250 3.28 0.01 7.78
C GLY A 250 4.25 0.98 7.11
N ARG A 251 3.97 1.29 5.84
CA ARG A 251 4.80 2.14 4.98
C ARG A 251 4.85 3.58 5.45
N ILE A 252 3.72 4.14 5.91
CA ILE A 252 3.64 5.49 6.48
C ILE A 252 4.63 5.64 7.65
N VAL A 253 4.64 4.72 8.61
CA VAL A 253 5.46 4.91 9.81
C VAL A 253 6.92 4.54 9.55
N LEU A 254 7.18 3.42 8.89
CA LEU A 254 8.53 2.91 8.71
C LEU A 254 9.38 3.85 7.84
N HIS A 255 8.81 4.34 6.73
CA HIS A 255 9.52 5.25 5.85
C HIS A 255 9.84 6.59 6.52
N HIS A 256 8.91 7.10 7.33
CA HIS A 256 9.13 8.30 8.12
C HIS A 256 10.20 8.10 9.21
N ALA A 257 10.23 6.93 9.85
CA ALA A 257 11.23 6.61 10.86
C ALA A 257 12.63 6.50 10.24
N LYS A 258 12.75 5.85 9.07
CA LYS A 258 14.00 5.69 8.32
C LYS A 258 14.55 7.05 7.88
N PHE A 259 13.72 7.91 7.31
CA PHE A 259 14.14 9.25 6.90
C PHE A 259 14.62 10.11 8.08
N ARG A 260 13.93 10.04 9.23
CA ARG A 260 14.35 10.76 10.43
C ARG A 260 15.72 10.29 10.93
N ASN A 261 16.03 9.00 10.82
CA ASN A 261 17.32 8.47 11.23
C ASN A 261 18.45 9.04 10.36
N ILE A 262 18.27 8.98 9.03
CA ILE A 262 19.23 9.52 8.07
C ILE A 262 19.48 11.03 8.30
N GLN A 263 18.41 11.80 8.53
CA GLN A 263 18.56 13.23 8.82
C GLN A 263 19.27 13.49 10.15
N GLY A 264 19.10 12.61 11.14
CA GLY A 264 19.82 12.69 12.41
C GLY A 264 21.32 12.50 12.22
N ASP A 265 21.71 11.54 11.38
CA ASP A 265 23.12 11.24 11.08
C ASP A 265 23.79 12.38 10.29
N ILE A 266 23.09 13.00 9.33
CA ILE A 266 23.60 14.14 8.56
C ILE A 266 23.85 15.37 9.46
N ASN A 267 23.02 15.56 10.47
CA ASN A 267 23.11 16.70 11.37
C ASN A 267 24.08 16.46 12.54
N ASP A 268 24.74 15.28 12.63
CA ASP A 268 25.77 15.05 13.63
C ASP A 268 27.03 15.84 13.25
N PRO A 269 27.43 16.85 14.03
CA PRO A 269 28.56 17.73 13.71
C PRO A 269 29.89 16.96 13.53
N ARG A 270 30.00 15.75 14.08
CA ARG A 270 31.18 14.90 13.90
C ARG A 270 31.36 14.40 12.47
N LEU A 271 30.26 14.22 11.72
CA LEU A 271 30.33 13.78 10.32
C LEU A 271 30.53 14.97 9.37
N THR A 272 30.00 16.14 9.73
CA THR A 272 30.22 17.38 8.96
C THR A 272 31.67 17.84 9.04
N GLN A 273 32.36 17.57 10.16
CA GLN A 273 33.77 17.97 10.36
C GLN A 273 34.77 17.13 9.53
N THR A 274 34.42 15.92 9.10
CA THR A 274 35.30 15.08 8.27
C THR A 274 35.20 15.40 6.78
N ILE A 275 34.29 16.30 6.38
CA ILE A 275 34.15 16.83 5.02
C ILE A 275 34.51 18.33 5.01
N GLU A 276 35.46 18.75 5.84
CA GLU A 276 36.27 19.91 5.48
C GLU A 276 37.36 19.40 4.54
N VAL A 277 37.09 19.54 3.25
CA VAL A 277 38.09 19.35 2.19
C VAL A 277 39.23 20.31 2.49
N ASP A 278 40.41 19.76 2.73
CA ASP A 278 41.67 20.50 2.83
C ASP A 278 41.81 21.40 1.59
N PRO A 279 41.71 22.74 1.72
CA PRO A 279 41.72 23.64 0.57
C PRO A 279 43.06 23.67 -0.18
N ASP A 280 44.10 23.07 0.39
CA ASP A 280 45.47 23.14 -0.14
C ASP A 280 45.79 22.06 -1.20
N ASP A 281 44.87 21.16 -1.54
CA ASP A 281 45.08 20.15 -2.60
C ASP A 281 44.48 20.51 -3.98
N ILE A 282 43.99 21.75 -4.14
CA ILE A 282 43.61 22.28 -5.46
C ILE A 282 44.86 22.85 -6.14
N ARG A 283 45.69 21.96 -6.70
CA ARG A 283 46.71 22.39 -7.68
C ARG A 283 46.01 22.92 -8.94
N PRO A 284 46.45 24.05 -9.50
CA PRO A 284 46.01 24.49 -10.82
C PRO A 284 46.38 23.41 -11.84
N PHE A 285 45.39 22.91 -12.57
CA PHE A 285 45.64 22.10 -13.76
C PHE A 285 46.24 23.03 -14.81
N ASP A 286 47.53 22.85 -15.07
CA ASP A 286 48.25 23.54 -16.14
C ASP A 286 47.72 23.00 -17.49
N ASP A 287 47.15 23.91 -18.28
CA ASP A 287 46.78 23.67 -19.67
C ASP A 287 48.05 23.59 -20.52
N SER A 288 48.55 22.39 -20.79
CA SER A 288 49.45 22.10 -21.93
C SER A 288 49.55 20.59 -22.14
N ASP A 289 48.85 20.06 -23.14
CA ASP A 289 49.54 19.41 -24.26
C ASP A 289 48.54 18.92 -25.32
N ALA A 290 48.90 19.26 -26.56
CA ALA A 290 48.16 19.01 -27.77
C ALA A 290 48.52 17.65 -28.41
N CYS A 291 47.53 17.11 -29.13
CA CYS A 291 47.60 16.19 -30.28
C CYS A 291 47.88 14.68 -30.02
N PRO A 292 47.58 13.77 -30.98
CA PRO A 292 46.75 13.90 -32.19
C PRO A 292 45.62 12.84 -32.31
N THR A 293 44.66 13.16 -33.18
CA THR A 293 43.69 12.25 -33.79
C THR A 293 44.36 11.12 -34.59
N SER A 294 43.98 9.87 -34.35
CA SER A 294 43.89 8.81 -35.37
C SER A 294 42.94 7.70 -34.90
N PRO A 295 42.04 7.20 -35.77
CA PRO A 295 41.05 6.21 -35.41
C PRO A 295 41.65 4.80 -35.49
N SER A 296 41.36 3.95 -34.51
CA SER A 296 41.59 2.51 -34.62
C SER A 296 40.29 1.78 -34.32
N ASP A 297 39.91 0.99 -35.30
CA ASP A 297 38.76 0.11 -35.37
C ASP A 297 38.70 -0.82 -34.15
N PHE A 298 37.53 -0.89 -33.52
CA PHE A 298 37.18 -1.99 -32.63
C PHE A 298 36.11 -2.83 -33.31
N GLU A 299 36.59 -3.96 -33.83
CA GLU A 299 35.84 -5.12 -34.29
C GLU A 299 34.99 -5.66 -33.13
N VAL A 300 33.66 -5.59 -33.29
CA VAL A 300 32.69 -6.11 -32.31
C VAL A 300 32.43 -7.57 -32.66
N GLU A 301 33.14 -8.47 -31.98
CA GLU A 301 32.86 -9.91 -32.01
C GLU A 301 31.56 -10.19 -31.24
N SER A 302 30.48 -10.47 -31.98
CA SER A 302 29.20 -10.88 -31.42
C SER A 302 29.21 -12.38 -31.17
N THR A 303 29.31 -12.79 -29.90
CA THR A 303 29.11 -14.19 -29.50
C THR A 303 27.62 -14.51 -29.50
N GLU A 304 27.14 -15.12 -30.58
CA GLU A 304 25.84 -15.78 -30.63
C GLU A 304 25.87 -17.05 -29.76
N VAL A 305 25.09 -17.05 -28.68
CA VAL A 305 24.81 -18.26 -27.88
C VAL A 305 23.54 -18.89 -28.43
N SER A 306 23.73 -19.89 -29.28
CA SER A 306 22.69 -20.80 -29.78
C SER A 306 22.29 -21.77 -28.67
N THR A 307 21.03 -21.75 -28.26
CA THR A 307 20.43 -22.82 -27.46
C THR A 307 19.55 -23.68 -28.37
N PRO A 308 19.72 -25.01 -28.41
CA PRO A 308 18.83 -25.89 -29.16
C PRO A 308 17.59 -26.20 -28.29
N PHE A 309 16.43 -25.77 -28.76
CA PHE A 309 15.15 -26.28 -28.25
C PHE A 309 14.69 -27.38 -29.19
N ASP A 310 14.89 -28.63 -28.75
CA ASP A 310 14.34 -29.81 -29.40
C ASP A 310 12.81 -29.79 -29.30
N SER A 311 12.17 -29.80 -30.46
CA SER A 311 10.75 -30.07 -30.64
C SER A 311 10.59 -31.50 -31.13
N MET A 312 9.77 -32.30 -30.45
CA MET A 312 9.25 -33.54 -31.03
C MET A 312 7.86 -33.90 -30.48
N SER A 313 7.04 -34.36 -31.42
CA SER A 313 5.81 -35.15 -31.32
C SER A 313 4.51 -34.38 -31.06
N ASP A 314 3.72 -34.06 -32.08
CA ASP A 314 2.92 -34.94 -32.96
C ASP A 314 1.62 -35.43 -32.29
N ALA A 315 0.48 -34.91 -32.78
CA ALA A 315 -0.81 -35.61 -32.84
C ALA A 315 -1.88 -34.74 -33.53
N GLY A 316 -2.29 -35.17 -34.73
CA GLY A 316 -3.73 -35.32 -35.02
C GLY A 316 -4.43 -34.22 -35.81
N THR A 317 -4.32 -34.34 -37.13
CA THR A 317 -5.15 -33.69 -38.16
C THR A 317 -6.65 -33.99 -37.98
N ARG A 318 -7.49 -32.95 -37.95
CA ARG A 318 -8.88 -33.00 -38.43
C ARG A 318 -9.19 -31.71 -39.18
N ASP A 319 -9.57 -31.89 -40.44
CA ASP A 319 -10.05 -30.87 -41.35
C ASP A 319 -11.55 -30.54 -41.14
N ILE A 320 -11.94 -29.45 -41.80
CA ILE A 320 -13.28 -29.06 -42.31
C ILE A 320 -14.17 -28.27 -41.34
N ALA A 321 -14.21 -26.94 -41.48
CA ALA A 321 -15.21 -26.24 -42.31
C ALA A 321 -15.12 -24.71 -42.14
N ASP A 322 -15.20 -24.02 -43.27
CA ASP A 322 -15.21 -22.57 -43.44
C ASP A 322 -16.34 -21.84 -42.70
N GLY A 323 -16.01 -20.66 -42.18
CA GLY A 323 -16.95 -19.76 -41.51
C GLY A 323 -16.38 -18.34 -41.42
N HIS A 324 -16.35 -17.67 -42.57
CA HIS A 324 -16.03 -16.25 -42.76
C HIS A 324 -16.96 -15.36 -41.93
N LEU A 325 -16.46 -14.40 -41.13
CA LEU A 325 -17.08 -13.07 -40.85
C LEU A 325 -16.31 -12.24 -39.79
N CYS A 326 -15.95 -11.01 -40.22
CA CYS A 326 -15.82 -9.75 -39.47
C CYS A 326 -14.75 -9.57 -38.36
N GLY A 327 -13.65 -8.92 -38.76
CA GLY A 327 -13.20 -7.61 -38.25
C GLY A 327 -13.11 -7.41 -36.74
N GLU A 328 -11.89 -7.46 -36.21
CA GLU A 328 -11.54 -6.88 -34.91
C GLU A 328 -10.28 -6.00 -35.04
N ASP A 329 -10.42 -4.77 -34.55
CA ASP A 329 -9.39 -3.74 -34.52
C ASP A 329 -8.24 -4.13 -33.57
N ASN A 330 -7.03 -4.16 -34.12
CA ASN A 330 -5.80 -4.36 -33.36
C ASN A 330 -5.49 -3.13 -32.50
N MET A 331 -5.98 -3.10 -31.27
CA MET A 331 -5.47 -2.20 -30.23
C MET A 331 -4.33 -2.89 -29.48
N GLN A 332 -3.09 -2.51 -29.81
CA GLN A 332 -1.88 -2.92 -29.11
C GLN A 332 -1.99 -2.65 -27.61
N LEU A 333 -2.16 -3.71 -26.82
CA LEU A 333 -2.03 -3.66 -25.38
C LEU A 333 -0.54 -3.66 -25.02
N SER A 334 0.02 -2.45 -24.88
CA SER A 334 1.34 -2.22 -24.30
C SER A 334 1.45 -2.92 -22.94
N ARG A 335 2.27 -3.96 -22.87
CA ARG A 335 2.73 -4.59 -21.62
C ARG A 335 3.60 -3.60 -20.85
N CYS A 336 3.00 -2.77 -20.00
CA CYS A 336 3.74 -2.18 -18.89
C CYS A 336 3.76 -3.16 -17.71
N ALA A 337 4.78 -4.02 -17.69
CA ALA A 337 5.21 -4.64 -16.44
C ALA A 337 5.76 -3.52 -15.52
N PRO A 338 5.38 -3.44 -14.24
CA PRO A 338 6.06 -2.57 -13.31
C PRO A 338 7.39 -3.21 -12.94
N THR A 339 8.47 -2.77 -13.61
CA THR A 339 9.84 -3.04 -13.17
C THR A 339 10.05 -2.34 -11.82
N PHE A 340 9.88 -3.08 -10.75
CA PHE A 340 10.29 -2.68 -9.41
C PHE A 340 11.83 -2.73 -9.40
N ILE A 341 12.48 -1.62 -9.79
CA ILE A 341 13.93 -1.51 -9.71
C ILE A 341 14.32 -1.45 -8.24
N LEU A 342 14.91 -2.56 -7.81
CA LEU A 342 15.58 -2.79 -6.55
C LEU A 342 16.90 -1.99 -6.56
N ILE A 343 16.86 -0.73 -6.11
CA ILE A 343 18.08 0.05 -5.82
C ILE A 343 18.58 -0.40 -4.45
N GLU A 344 19.28 -1.53 -4.45
CA GLU A 344 20.07 -1.99 -3.30
C GLU A 344 21.38 -2.59 -3.80
N ARG A 345 22.29 -1.73 -4.28
CA ARG A 345 23.73 -1.99 -4.38
C ARG A 345 24.44 -0.73 -4.84
N CYS A 346 25.02 0.02 -3.91
CA CYS A 346 26.19 0.88 -4.17
C CYS A 346 26.81 1.44 -2.87
N ILE A 347 26.96 0.66 -1.80
CA ILE A 347 27.96 0.95 -0.75
C ILE A 347 28.44 -0.39 -0.17
N SER A 348 29.28 -1.10 -0.91
CA SER A 348 30.19 -2.11 -0.35
C SER A 348 31.25 -2.43 -1.40
N GLY A 349 32.42 -1.80 -1.29
CA GLY A 349 33.54 -2.13 -2.17
C GLY A 349 34.62 -1.05 -2.27
N ARG A 350 35.33 -0.76 -1.18
CA ARG A 350 36.74 -0.34 -1.24
C ARG A 350 37.35 -0.42 0.15
N GLY A 351 38.23 -1.39 0.35
CA GLY A 351 38.96 -1.50 1.61
C GLY A 351 39.71 -2.81 1.75
N SER A 352 40.66 -3.10 0.86
CA SER A 352 41.89 -3.84 1.22
C SER A 352 42.77 -4.06 -0.01
N GLY A 353 44.00 -3.53 0.05
CA GLY A 353 45.14 -4.11 -0.65
C GLY A 353 45.88 -3.16 -1.59
N PHE A 354 46.87 -2.42 -1.08
CA PHE A 354 48.25 -2.57 -1.57
C PHE A 354 49.28 -2.05 -0.55
N LYS A 355 50.40 -2.76 -0.53
CA LYS A 355 51.55 -2.72 0.37
C LYS A 355 52.36 -1.43 0.29
N LYS A 356 52.92 -1.00 1.42
CA LYS A 356 54.37 -1.04 1.68
C LYS A 356 54.66 -1.06 3.17
#